data_AF-A0A8X7C3W5-F1
#
_entry.id   AF-A0A8X7C3W5-F1
#
_cell.length_a   1.000
_cell.length_b   1.000
_cell.length_c   1.000
_cell.angle_alpha   90.00
_cell.angle_beta   90.00
_cell.angle_gamma   90.00
#
_symmetry.space_group_name_H-M   'P 1'
#
loop_
_entity.id
_entity.type
_entity.pdbx_description
1 polymer ?
#
loop_
_entity_poly.entity_id
_entity_poly.type
_entity_poly.pdbx_seq_one_letter_code
_entity_poly.pdbx_strand_id
1 'polypeptide(L)'
;MKLEECTETRTIYHYHFTAWPDHGVPSDPGCVLNFLHDVNHRQESVTQAGPIIVHCSAGIGRTGTFIVIDMIVDLIKRQGLDCEIDIQRSIQMVRSQRSGMVQTEAQYKFVYLAVQHYIDTLQQRIQAEQKSIQLGREYTNIKYTAEAAGATEPLKVLSNATSCPITLSPPTPTMPPILTRSSCENLKPPVPPRISPDAIVPRPPDEPLQLYENIPLKDKPLVVPLTSSFNIGPPPTIAPPPPPRKS
;
A
#
# COMPACT_ATOMS: atom_id res chain seq x y z
N MET A 1 -49.51 -8.26 6.35
CA MET A 1 -48.41 -7.28 6.54
C MET A 1 -47.49 -7.46 5.33
N LYS A 2 -47.54 -6.57 4.34
CA LYS A 2 -46.68 -6.66 3.15
C LYS A 2 -45.30 -6.13 3.56
N LEU A 3 -44.26 -6.96 3.40
CA LEU A 3 -42.88 -6.52 3.51
C LEU A 3 -42.66 -5.52 2.38
N GLU A 4 -42.45 -4.26 2.73
CA GLU A 4 -41.98 -3.27 1.75
C GLU A 4 -40.60 -3.71 1.27
N GLU A 5 -40.51 -4.01 -0.02
CA GLU A 5 -39.28 -4.41 -0.67
C GLU A 5 -38.39 -3.17 -0.77
N CYS A 6 -37.35 -3.10 0.06
CA CYS A 6 -36.44 -1.96 0.08
C CYS A 6 -35.61 -1.93 -1.20
N THR A 7 -35.93 -1.00 -2.10
CA THR A 7 -35.25 -0.80 -3.39
C THR A 7 -34.01 0.10 -3.28
N GLU A 8 -33.33 0.09 -2.13
CA GLU A 8 -32.09 0.86 -1.98
C GLU A 8 -30.93 0.15 -2.66
N THR A 9 -30.35 0.78 -3.68
CA THR A 9 -29.16 0.29 -4.37
C THR A 9 -27.92 0.93 -3.75
N ARG A 10 -26.84 0.14 -3.58
CA ARG A 10 -25.54 0.62 -3.11
C ARG A 10 -24.45 0.16 -4.06
N THR A 11 -23.63 1.09 -4.52
CA THR A 11 -22.45 0.78 -5.33
C THR A 11 -21.28 0.42 -4.42
N ILE A 12 -20.66 -0.73 -4.66
CA ILE A 12 -19.48 -1.19 -3.92
C ILE A 12 -18.29 -1.24 -4.87
N TYR A 13 -17.18 -0.64 -4.48
CA TYR A 13 -15.92 -0.72 -5.21
C TYR A 13 -15.05 -1.80 -4.57
N HIS A 14 -14.73 -2.83 -5.34
CA HIS A 14 -13.93 -3.96 -4.87
C HIS A 14 -12.54 -3.93 -5.50
N TYR A 15 -11.52 -3.81 -4.66
CA TYR A 15 -10.12 -3.77 -5.06
C TYR A 15 -9.45 -5.09 -4.72
N HIS A 16 -8.86 -5.76 -5.72
CA HIS A 16 -8.18 -7.04 -5.55
C HIS A 16 -6.71 -6.94 -5.93
N PHE A 17 -5.84 -7.06 -4.93
CA PHE A 17 -4.40 -7.07 -5.13
C PHE A 17 -3.91 -8.50 -5.38
N THR A 18 -3.55 -8.81 -6.63
CA THR A 18 -3.20 -10.17 -7.09
C THR A 18 -1.71 -10.50 -7.01
N ALA A 19 -0.85 -9.49 -6.86
CA ALA A 19 0.60 -9.65 -6.91
C ALA A 19 1.25 -9.97 -5.55
N TRP A 20 0.47 -10.25 -4.49
CA TRP A 20 1.02 -10.58 -3.18
C TRP A 20 1.39 -12.07 -3.12
N PRO A 21 2.66 -12.43 -2.89
CA PRO A 21 3.09 -13.83 -2.84
C PRO A 21 2.53 -14.59 -1.63
N ASP A 22 2.32 -15.89 -1.79
CA ASP A 22 1.74 -16.78 -0.76
C ASP A 22 2.59 -16.91 0.51
N HIS A 23 3.90 -17.00 0.35
CA HIS A 23 4.84 -17.18 1.47
C HIS A 23 5.80 -16.01 1.64
N GLY A 24 5.36 -14.78 1.38
CA GLY A 24 6.24 -13.63 1.52
C GLY A 24 5.56 -12.27 1.44
N VAL A 25 6.32 -11.32 0.89
CA VAL A 25 5.93 -9.94 0.67
C VAL A 25 6.35 -9.53 -0.75
N PRO A 26 5.69 -8.55 -1.37
CA PRO A 26 6.15 -7.98 -2.63
C PRO A 26 7.61 -7.49 -2.52
N SER A 27 8.39 -7.64 -3.59
CA SER A 27 9.78 -7.16 -3.63
C SER A 27 9.87 -5.64 -3.71
N ASP A 28 8.94 -5.03 -4.44
CA ASP A 28 8.80 -3.58 -4.56
C ASP A 28 7.62 -3.09 -3.71
N PRO A 29 7.83 -2.20 -2.72
CA PRO A 29 6.73 -1.61 -1.96
C PRO A 29 5.85 -0.66 -2.80
N GLY A 30 6.36 -0.13 -3.91
CA GLY A 30 5.65 0.81 -4.78
C GLY A 30 4.31 0.29 -5.26
N CYS A 31 4.22 -1.01 -5.61
CA CYS A 31 2.95 -1.62 -6.04
C CYS A 31 1.86 -1.59 -4.95
N VAL A 32 2.22 -1.82 -3.68
CA VAL A 32 1.27 -1.75 -2.55
C VAL A 32 0.89 -0.31 -2.25
N LEU A 33 1.86 0.61 -2.30
CA LEU A 33 1.61 2.04 -2.08
C LEU A 33 0.69 2.65 -3.15
N ASN A 34 0.86 2.27 -4.42
CA ASN A 34 -0.02 2.70 -5.50
C ASN A 34 -1.43 2.13 -5.33
N PHE A 35 -1.55 0.85 -4.97
CA PHE A 35 -2.84 0.24 -4.68
C PHE A 35 -3.55 0.93 -3.51
N LEU A 36 -2.81 1.26 -2.45
CA LEU A 36 -3.31 2.02 -1.30
C LEU A 36 -3.77 3.43 -1.70
N HIS A 37 -3.00 4.11 -2.56
CA HIS A 37 -3.40 5.41 -3.10
C HIS A 37 -4.75 5.34 -3.82
N ASP A 38 -4.96 4.35 -4.67
CA ASP A 38 -6.20 4.20 -5.44
C ASP A 38 -7.41 3.86 -4.55
N VAL A 39 -7.19 3.02 -3.52
CA VAL A 39 -8.20 2.67 -2.52
C VAL A 39 -8.61 3.92 -1.72
N ASN A 40 -7.64 4.68 -1.23
CA ASN A 40 -7.92 5.87 -0.41
C ASN A 40 -8.56 6.99 -1.23
N HIS A 41 -8.08 7.20 -2.46
CA HIS A 41 -8.70 8.16 -3.37
C HIS A 41 -10.17 7.80 -3.64
N ARG A 42 -10.48 6.51 -3.80
CA ARG A 42 -11.87 6.06 -3.96
C ARG A 42 -12.68 6.29 -2.69
N GLN A 43 -12.14 5.96 -1.52
CA GLN A 43 -12.81 6.17 -0.24
C GLN A 43 -13.18 7.65 -0.04
N GLU A 44 -12.27 8.57 -0.35
CA GLU A 44 -12.49 10.02 -0.27
C GLU A 44 -13.56 10.51 -1.26
N SER A 45 -13.69 9.86 -2.42
CA SER A 45 -14.69 10.22 -3.44
C SER A 45 -16.13 9.79 -3.09
N VAL A 46 -16.31 8.85 -2.16
CA VAL A 46 -17.62 8.31 -1.79
C VAL A 46 -18.22 9.12 -0.64
N THR A 47 -19.34 9.79 -0.90
CA THR A 47 -20.06 10.57 0.12
C THR A 47 -20.64 9.65 1.20
N GLN A 48 -20.42 9.97 2.48
CA GLN A 48 -20.87 9.15 3.62
C GLN A 48 -20.37 7.69 3.57
N ALA A 49 -19.13 7.48 3.09
CA ALA A 49 -18.51 6.16 3.08
C ALA A 49 -18.37 5.58 4.50
N GLY A 50 -18.71 4.31 4.66
CA GLY A 50 -18.40 3.54 5.86
C GLY A 50 -16.92 3.13 5.93
N PRO A 51 -16.52 2.33 6.94
CA PRO A 51 -15.15 1.83 7.03
C PRO A 51 -14.79 0.92 5.85
N ILE A 52 -13.52 0.98 5.42
CA ILE A 52 -12.99 0.10 4.38
C ILE A 52 -12.89 -1.33 4.92
N ILE A 53 -13.42 -2.30 4.18
CA ILE A 53 -13.27 -3.72 4.50
C ILE A 53 -11.99 -4.23 3.85
N VAL A 54 -11.05 -4.70 4.67
CA VAL A 54 -9.80 -5.32 4.21
C VAL A 54 -9.78 -6.77 4.65
N HIS A 55 -9.56 -7.70 3.72
CA HIS A 55 -9.44 -9.12 4.04
C HIS A 55 -8.34 -9.80 3.21
N CYS A 56 -7.94 -10.98 3.66
CA CYS A 56 -7.13 -11.92 2.87
C CYS A 56 -7.77 -13.31 3.00
N SER A 57 -7.00 -14.35 3.32
CA SER A 57 -7.53 -15.66 3.71
C SER A 57 -7.93 -15.65 5.20
N ALA A 58 -6.97 -15.58 6.12
CA ALA A 58 -7.25 -15.53 7.57
C ALA A 58 -7.52 -14.11 8.12
N GLY A 59 -7.25 -13.06 7.33
CA GLY A 59 -7.50 -11.67 7.71
C GLY A 59 -6.58 -11.14 8.81
N ILE A 60 -5.31 -11.57 8.86
CA ILE A 60 -4.35 -11.12 9.88
C ILE A 60 -2.95 -10.76 9.34
N GLY A 61 -2.38 -11.55 8.41
CA GLY A 61 -1.04 -11.29 7.85
C GLY A 61 -1.02 -10.12 6.86
N ARG A 62 -1.39 -10.38 5.59
CA ARG A 62 -1.47 -9.35 4.53
C ARG A 62 -2.38 -8.19 4.93
N THR A 63 -3.54 -8.52 5.50
CA THR A 63 -4.52 -7.55 6.02
C THR A 63 -3.91 -6.61 7.05
N GLY A 64 -3.24 -7.14 8.08
CA GLY A 64 -2.62 -6.30 9.10
C GLY A 64 -1.47 -5.47 8.55
N THR A 65 -0.69 -6.03 7.63
CA THR A 65 0.41 -5.31 6.97
C THR A 65 -0.12 -4.12 6.18
N PHE A 66 -1.17 -4.33 5.38
CA PHE A 66 -1.81 -3.29 4.58
C PHE A 66 -2.40 -2.18 5.47
N ILE A 67 -3.15 -2.54 6.52
CA ILE A 67 -3.77 -1.58 7.44
C ILE A 67 -2.71 -0.74 8.16
N VAL A 68 -1.62 -1.35 8.65
CA VAL A 68 -0.57 -0.60 9.36
C VAL A 68 0.13 0.40 8.43
N ILE A 69 0.42 0.01 7.18
CA ILE A 69 0.99 0.93 6.20
C ILE A 69 0.04 2.10 5.95
N ASP A 70 -1.25 1.83 5.76
CA ASP A 70 -2.28 2.86 5.55
C ASP A 70 -2.37 3.85 6.72
N MET A 71 -2.40 3.34 7.95
CA MET A 71 -2.44 4.17 9.15
C MET A 71 -1.22 5.10 9.26
N ILE A 72 -0.03 4.60 8.96
CA ILE A 72 1.20 5.40 9.03
C ILE A 72 1.28 6.40 7.89
N VAL A 73 0.88 6.01 6.68
CA VAL A 73 0.81 6.94 5.53
C VAL A 73 -0.18 8.07 5.80
N ASP A 74 -1.34 7.77 6.37
CA ASP A 74 -2.32 8.78 6.80
C ASP A 74 -1.76 9.70 7.90
N LEU A 75 -1.02 9.14 8.87
CA LEU A 75 -0.32 9.93 9.89
C LEU A 75 0.66 10.95 9.26
N ILE A 76 1.50 10.50 8.33
CA ILE A 76 2.47 11.37 7.62
C ILE A 76 1.74 12.43 6.79
N LYS A 77 0.65 12.06 6.10
CA LYS A 77 -0.15 13.03 5.33
C LYS A 77 -0.74 14.13 6.19
N ARG A 78 -1.18 13.80 7.42
CA ARG A 78 -1.83 14.75 8.33
C ARG A 78 -0.83 15.61 9.11
N GLN A 79 0.31 15.04 9.50
CA GLN A 79 1.27 15.68 10.41
C GLN A 79 2.53 16.19 9.70
N GLY A 80 2.78 15.77 8.45
CA GLY A 80 3.99 16.11 7.70
C GLY A 80 5.14 15.12 7.91
N LEU A 81 6.27 15.39 7.23
CA LEU A 81 7.45 14.54 7.24
C LEU A 81 8.20 14.52 8.59
N ASP A 82 8.01 15.54 9.42
CA ASP A 82 8.69 15.67 10.72
C ASP A 82 7.97 14.90 11.86
N CYS A 83 6.92 14.14 11.55
CA CYS A 83 6.17 13.39 12.55
C CYS A 83 6.96 12.19 13.11
N GLU A 84 6.71 11.85 14.37
CA GLU A 84 7.31 10.66 14.99
C GLU A 84 6.55 9.39 14.57
N ILE A 85 7.27 8.46 13.96
CA ILE A 85 6.72 7.17 13.50
C ILE A 85 7.24 6.03 14.37
N ASP A 86 6.34 5.39 15.11
CA ASP A 86 6.62 4.16 15.86
C ASP A 86 5.85 2.99 15.24
N ILE A 87 6.53 2.24 14.35
CA ILE A 87 5.97 1.07 13.66
C ILE A 87 5.60 -0.03 14.65
N GLN A 88 6.43 -0.27 15.67
CA GLN A 88 6.19 -1.31 16.66
C GLN A 88 4.91 -1.02 17.44
N ARG A 89 4.75 0.22 17.93
CA ARG A 89 3.54 0.67 18.62
C ARG A 89 2.32 0.60 17.72
N SER A 90 2.44 1.01 16.46
CA SER A 90 1.34 0.91 15.48
C SER A 90 0.88 -0.53 15.29
N ILE A 91 1.82 -1.48 15.20
CA ILE A 91 1.51 -2.92 15.09
C ILE A 91 0.89 -3.45 16.39
N GLN A 92 1.41 -3.06 17.56
CA GLN A 92 0.83 -3.44 18.84
C GLN A 92 -0.61 -2.93 18.99
N MET A 93 -0.88 -1.70 18.53
CA MET A 93 -2.21 -1.10 18.54
C MET A 93 -3.20 -1.84 17.64
N VAL A 94 -2.82 -2.29 16.43
CA VAL A 94 -3.75 -3.11 15.61
C VAL A 94 -3.93 -4.51 16.19
N ARG A 95 -2.91 -5.05 16.86
CA ARG A 95 -2.97 -6.36 17.54
C ARG A 95 -3.89 -6.35 18.75
N SER A 96 -4.06 -5.23 19.44
CA SER A 96 -5.02 -5.11 20.54
C SER A 96 -6.47 -5.13 20.06
N GLN A 97 -6.73 -4.77 18.80
CA GLN A 97 -8.06 -4.82 18.18
C GLN A 97 -8.35 -6.17 17.53
N ARG A 98 -7.34 -6.79 16.91
CA ARG A 98 -7.43 -8.14 16.34
C ARG A 98 -6.11 -8.87 16.57
N SER A 99 -6.15 -9.97 17.31
CA SER A 99 -4.95 -10.75 17.62
C SER A 99 -4.27 -11.28 16.35
N GLY A 100 -2.94 -11.27 16.32
CA GLY A 100 -2.15 -11.89 15.26
C GLY A 100 -1.95 -11.03 14.00
N MET A 101 -2.35 -9.76 14.03
CA MET A 101 -2.09 -8.80 12.94
C MET A 101 -0.59 -8.67 12.67
N VAL A 102 -0.20 -8.72 11.38
CA VAL A 102 1.20 -8.82 10.91
C VAL A 102 1.89 -10.06 11.48
N GLN A 103 1.94 -11.13 10.69
CA GLN A 103 2.30 -12.47 11.20
C GLN A 103 3.78 -12.81 11.11
N THR A 104 4.46 -12.36 10.05
CA THR A 104 5.84 -12.79 9.76
C THR A 104 6.83 -11.65 9.90
N GLU A 105 8.09 -12.01 10.16
CA GLU A 105 9.20 -11.05 10.16
C GLU A 105 9.33 -10.32 8.80
N ALA A 106 9.11 -11.04 7.70
CA ALA A 106 9.13 -10.45 6.36
C ALA A 106 8.07 -9.35 6.21
N GLN A 107 6.85 -9.57 6.73
CA GLN A 107 5.79 -8.56 6.75
C GLN A 107 6.16 -7.36 7.62
N TYR A 108 6.72 -7.60 8.81
CA TYR A 108 7.21 -6.54 9.69
C TYR A 108 8.25 -5.66 8.99
N LYS A 109 9.28 -6.28 8.37
CA LYS A 109 10.30 -5.57 7.57
C LYS A 109 9.69 -4.84 6.38
N PHE A 110 8.69 -5.42 5.74
CA PHE A 110 8.01 -4.79 4.61
C PHE A 110 7.28 -3.50 5.00
N VAL A 111 6.72 -3.41 6.22
CA VAL A 111 6.15 -2.15 6.72
C VAL A 111 7.21 -1.05 6.74
N TYR A 112 8.42 -1.33 7.25
CA TYR A 112 9.53 -0.36 7.23
C TYR A 112 9.88 0.06 5.80
N LEU A 113 10.05 -0.91 4.90
CA LEU A 113 10.39 -0.64 3.50
C LEU A 113 9.34 0.22 2.80
N ALA A 114 8.05 -0.06 3.03
CA ALA A 114 6.96 0.70 2.44
C ALA A 114 6.87 2.12 2.98
N VAL A 115 7.00 2.29 4.30
CA VAL A 115 6.99 3.62 4.94
C VAL A 115 8.19 4.45 4.48
N GLN A 116 9.39 3.86 4.45
CA GLN A 116 10.59 4.51 3.94
C GLN A 116 10.42 4.94 2.48
N HIS A 117 9.98 4.03 1.60
CA HIS A 117 9.76 4.34 0.19
C HIS A 117 8.73 5.47 0.01
N TYR A 118 7.68 5.50 0.82
CA TYR A 118 6.70 6.58 0.81
C TYR A 118 7.33 7.93 1.18
N ILE A 119 8.10 7.97 2.28
CA ILE A 119 8.82 9.18 2.74
C ILE A 119 9.79 9.68 1.67
N ASP A 120 10.62 8.81 1.12
CA ASP A 120 11.61 9.16 0.09
C ASP A 120 10.92 9.74 -1.14
N THR A 121 9.83 9.11 -1.58
CA THR A 121 9.03 9.59 -2.72
C THR A 121 8.43 10.96 -2.44
N LEU A 122 7.89 11.18 -1.24
CA LEU A 122 7.29 12.44 -0.85
C LEU A 122 8.33 13.56 -0.75
N GLN A 123 9.48 13.29 -0.14
CA GLN A 123 10.59 14.23 -0.03
C GLN A 123 11.12 14.63 -1.41
N GLN A 124 11.29 13.67 -2.32
CA GLN A 124 11.70 13.95 -3.70
C GLN A 124 10.70 14.85 -4.43
N ARG A 125 9.39 14.61 -4.27
CA ARG A 125 8.34 15.46 -4.86
C ARG A 125 8.42 16.90 -4.34
N ILE A 126 8.55 17.08 -3.02
CA ILE A 126 8.69 18.41 -2.39
C ILE A 126 9.94 19.13 -2.90
N GLN A 127 11.08 18.45 -2.97
CA GLN A 127 12.33 19.03 -3.48
C GLN A 127 12.24 19.41 -4.96
N ALA A 128 11.59 18.58 -5.78
CA ALA A 128 11.39 18.85 -7.20
C ALA A 128 10.49 20.08 -7.42
N GLU A 129 9.42 20.22 -6.63
CA GLU A 129 8.54 21.38 -6.66
C GLU A 129 9.28 22.66 -6.25
N GLN A 130 10.06 22.62 -5.16
CA GLN A 130 10.89 23.75 -4.73
C GLN A 130 11.90 24.19 -5.80
N LYS A 131 12.59 23.23 -6.43
CA LYS A 131 13.52 23.49 -7.53
C LYS A 131 12.81 24.10 -8.74
N SER A 132 11.63 23.58 -9.09
CA SER A 132 10.81 24.10 -10.19
C SER A 132 10.37 25.55 -9.95
N ILE A 133 9.90 25.85 -8.73
CA ILE A 133 9.50 27.21 -8.33
C ILE A 133 10.69 28.16 -8.37
N GLN A 134 11.85 27.75 -7.86
CA GLN A 134 13.06 28.57 -7.87
C GLN A 134 13.53 28.87 -9.30
N LEU A 135 13.58 27.84 -10.15
CA LEU A 135 14.01 28.00 -11.53
C LEU A 135 13.02 28.87 -12.33
N GLY A 136 11.72 28.72 -12.11
CA GLY A 136 10.68 29.59 -12.70
C GLY A 136 10.87 31.06 -12.31
N ARG A 137 11.24 31.34 -11.05
CA ARG A 137 11.57 32.71 -10.60
C ARG A 137 12.82 33.25 -11.29
N GLU A 138 13.85 32.43 -11.46
CA GLU A 138 15.08 32.80 -12.16
C GLU A 138 14.79 33.15 -13.64
N TYR A 139 13.94 32.39 -14.34
CA TYR A 139 13.51 32.71 -15.70
C TYR A 139 12.68 33.99 -15.82
N THR A 140 11.93 34.39 -14.78
CA THR A 140 11.19 35.66 -14.78
C THR A 140 12.05 36.90 -14.46
N ASN A 141 13.28 36.70 -13.98
CA ASN A 141 14.16 37.78 -13.52
C ASN A 141 15.19 38.26 -14.57
N ILE A 142 15.14 37.76 -15.81
CA ILE A 142 15.90 38.35 -16.92
C ILE A 142 15.31 39.72 -17.29
N LYS A 143 15.83 40.77 -16.65
CA LYS A 143 15.85 42.09 -17.26
C LYS A 143 16.67 41.96 -18.55
N TYR A 144 16.06 42.26 -19.69
CA TYR A 144 16.82 42.68 -20.85
C TYR A 144 17.66 43.90 -20.43
N THR A 145 18.95 43.69 -20.20
CA THR A 145 19.94 44.77 -20.13
C THR A 145 20.06 45.35 -21.53
N ALA A 146 19.11 46.19 -21.88
CA ALA A 146 19.14 46.97 -23.10
C ALA A 146 20.13 48.14 -22.96
N GLU A 147 21.37 47.90 -22.56
CA GLU A 147 22.46 48.90 -22.68
C GLU A 147 23.82 48.20 -22.78
N ALA A 148 24.23 47.88 -24.02
CA ALA A 148 25.63 47.86 -24.45
C ALA A 148 25.71 47.75 -25.99
N ALA A 149 25.25 48.77 -26.70
CA ALA A 149 25.81 49.20 -28.00
C ALA A 149 25.11 50.50 -28.42
N GLY A 150 25.67 51.65 -28.03
CA GLY A 150 25.24 52.93 -28.59
C GLY A 150 25.66 53.05 -30.04
N ALA A 151 24.73 53.46 -30.91
CA ALA A 151 24.94 54.52 -31.91
C ALA A 151 23.68 54.75 -32.76
N THR A 152 23.30 56.03 -32.84
CA THR A 152 22.61 56.77 -33.92
C THR A 152 21.09 56.66 -34.14
N GLU A 153 20.46 57.81 -33.86
CA GLU A 153 19.33 58.50 -34.52
C GLU A 153 17.87 58.03 -34.30
N PRO A 154 16.91 58.99 -34.15
CA PRO A 154 15.52 58.69 -33.89
C PRO A 154 14.73 58.53 -35.20
N LEU A 155 14.16 57.35 -35.42
CA LEU A 155 13.10 57.15 -36.41
C LEU A 155 11.76 56.90 -35.74
N LYS A 156 10.83 57.85 -35.95
CA LYS A 156 9.39 57.70 -35.74
C LYS A 156 8.87 56.50 -36.54
N VAL A 157 8.17 55.57 -35.90
CA VAL A 157 7.10 54.81 -36.56
C VAL A 157 5.91 54.57 -35.62
N LEU A 158 4.77 55.02 -36.14
CA LEU A 158 3.36 54.78 -35.86
C LEU A 158 2.95 53.63 -34.91
N SER A 159 1.99 53.99 -34.07
CA SER A 159 0.90 53.17 -33.55
C SER A 159 0.24 52.31 -34.64
N ASN A 160 0.14 51.00 -34.39
CA ASN A 160 -1.09 50.20 -34.44
C ASN A 160 -0.76 48.71 -34.34
N ALA A 161 -1.30 48.03 -33.32
CA ALA A 161 -2.09 46.81 -33.45
C ALA A 161 -2.17 46.04 -32.11
N THR A 162 -3.39 46.00 -31.60
CA THR A 162 -4.10 44.78 -31.15
C THR A 162 -3.50 43.97 -30.00
N SER A 163 -4.13 44.15 -28.84
CA SER A 163 -4.18 43.22 -27.72
C SER A 163 -4.66 41.83 -28.15
N CYS A 164 -3.89 40.79 -27.83
CA CYS A 164 -4.37 39.41 -27.73
C CYS A 164 -3.79 38.76 -26.46
N PRO A 165 -4.62 38.31 -25.50
CA PRO A 165 -4.16 37.58 -24.33
C PRO A 165 -3.92 36.10 -24.70
N ILE A 166 -2.73 35.58 -24.44
CA ILE A 166 -2.45 34.15 -24.57
C ILE A 166 -2.62 33.49 -23.20
N THR A 167 -3.79 32.89 -23.01
CA THR A 167 -4.10 31.93 -21.95
C THR A 167 -3.50 30.58 -22.36
N LEU A 168 -2.52 30.07 -21.61
CA LEU A 168 -1.95 28.73 -21.82
C LEU A 168 -2.66 27.73 -20.91
N SER A 169 -3.62 27.00 -21.48
CA SER A 169 -4.15 25.74 -20.95
C SER A 169 -3.36 24.55 -21.50
N PRO A 170 -3.21 23.44 -20.74
CA PRO A 170 -2.42 22.27 -21.15
C PRO A 170 -3.12 21.40 -22.21
N PRO A 171 -2.38 20.69 -23.08
CA PRO A 171 -2.98 19.88 -24.16
C PRO A 171 -3.44 18.49 -23.69
N THR A 172 -4.66 18.13 -24.08
CA THR A 172 -5.25 16.78 -24.09
C THR A 172 -4.79 15.98 -25.33
N PRO A 173 -4.58 14.65 -25.25
CA PRO A 173 -4.27 13.83 -26.42
C PRO A 173 -5.53 13.48 -27.23
N THR A 174 -5.49 13.72 -28.56
CA THR A 174 -6.58 13.44 -29.51
C THR A 174 -6.27 12.20 -30.36
N MET A 175 -7.21 11.25 -30.45
CA MET A 175 -7.15 10.04 -31.30
C MET A 175 -7.53 10.34 -32.78
N PRO A 176 -7.08 9.52 -33.76
CA PRO A 176 -7.44 9.66 -35.18
C PRO A 176 -8.81 9.04 -35.55
N PRO A 177 -9.39 9.39 -36.72
CA PRO A 177 -10.82 9.25 -37.00
C PRO A 177 -11.26 7.91 -37.61
N ILE A 178 -12.54 7.62 -37.39
CA ILE A 178 -13.33 6.47 -37.87
C ILE A 178 -13.72 6.66 -39.33
N LEU A 179 -13.46 5.64 -40.17
CA LEU A 179 -14.13 5.46 -41.46
C LEU A 179 -15.25 4.42 -41.32
N THR A 180 -16.45 4.82 -41.71
CA THR A 180 -17.69 4.05 -41.70
C THR A 180 -17.84 3.15 -42.92
N ARG A 181 -18.25 1.88 -42.73
CA ARG A 181 -19.18 1.20 -43.66
C ARG A 181 -19.95 0.04 -43.03
N SER A 182 -21.27 0.27 -42.89
CA SER A 182 -22.44 -0.63 -42.96
C SER A 182 -22.31 -2.17 -42.81
N SER A 183 -22.98 -2.67 -41.75
CA SER A 183 -23.91 -3.81 -41.62
C SER A 183 -23.53 -5.22 -42.10
N CYS A 184 -23.55 -6.20 -41.16
CA CYS A 184 -24.32 -7.46 -41.25
C CYS A 184 -24.28 -8.24 -39.91
N GLU A 185 -25.48 -8.47 -39.38
CA GLU A 185 -26.00 -9.69 -38.73
C GLU A 185 -25.43 -10.29 -37.42
N ASN A 186 -26.37 -10.49 -36.51
CA ASN A 186 -26.36 -11.31 -35.29
C ASN A 186 -25.65 -12.66 -35.44
N LEU A 187 -24.58 -12.89 -34.67
CA LEU A 187 -24.20 -14.23 -34.23
C LEU A 187 -23.71 -14.21 -32.77
N LYS A 188 -24.42 -14.96 -31.94
CA LYS A 188 -24.16 -15.25 -30.52
C LYS A 188 -22.83 -16.01 -30.36
N PRO A 189 -21.97 -15.71 -29.36
CA PRO A 189 -20.75 -16.47 -29.13
C PRO A 189 -21.06 -17.92 -28.70
N PRO A 190 -20.30 -18.94 -29.15
CA PRO A 190 -20.55 -20.33 -28.80
C PRO A 190 -20.19 -20.63 -27.35
N VAL A 191 -21.10 -21.35 -26.69
CA VAL A 191 -20.95 -21.95 -25.35
C VAL A 191 -19.93 -23.09 -25.43
N PRO A 192 -18.95 -23.21 -24.51
CA PRO A 192 -18.03 -24.35 -24.49
C PRO A 192 -18.79 -25.66 -24.23
N PRO A 193 -18.39 -26.79 -24.86
CA PRO A 193 -19.16 -28.02 -24.77
C PRO A 193 -19.21 -28.56 -23.34
N ARG A 194 -20.43 -28.92 -22.95
CA ARG A 194 -20.79 -29.58 -21.69
C ARG A 194 -20.26 -31.01 -21.73
N ILE A 195 -19.28 -31.34 -20.89
CA ILE A 195 -18.79 -32.71 -20.72
C ILE A 195 -19.89 -33.51 -20.00
N SER A 196 -20.36 -34.57 -20.65
CA SER A 196 -21.28 -35.57 -20.10
C SER A 196 -20.57 -36.46 -19.04
N PRO A 197 -21.30 -36.94 -18.02
CA PRO A 197 -20.69 -37.55 -16.84
C PRO A 197 -20.46 -39.05 -17.06
N ASP A 198 -19.38 -39.44 -17.76
CA ASP A 198 -18.93 -40.84 -17.80
C ASP A 198 -17.41 -40.93 -18.10
N ALA A 199 -16.61 -40.22 -17.30
CA ALA A 199 -15.17 -40.42 -17.24
C ALA A 199 -14.81 -40.89 -15.82
N ILE A 200 -14.57 -42.20 -15.68
CA ILE A 200 -14.04 -42.83 -14.48
C ILE A 200 -12.60 -42.33 -14.28
N VAL A 201 -12.41 -41.43 -13.32
CA VAL A 201 -11.09 -41.05 -12.81
C VAL A 201 -10.74 -42.03 -11.67
N PRO A 202 -9.55 -42.67 -11.67
CA PRO A 202 -9.13 -43.53 -10.57
C PRO A 202 -9.00 -42.71 -9.27
N ARG A 203 -9.62 -43.21 -8.20
CA ARG A 203 -9.58 -42.65 -6.84
C ARG A 203 -8.16 -42.77 -6.26
N PRO A 204 -7.59 -41.73 -5.62
CA PRO A 204 -6.35 -41.85 -4.85
C PRO A 204 -6.56 -42.74 -3.61
N PRO A 205 -5.55 -43.52 -3.18
CA PRO A 205 -5.70 -44.47 -2.07
C PRO A 205 -6.03 -43.78 -0.74
N ASP A 206 -6.94 -44.38 0.03
CA ASP A 206 -7.38 -43.93 1.35
C ASP A 206 -6.24 -44.07 2.37
N GLU A 207 -5.71 -42.96 2.90
CA GLU A 207 -4.89 -42.98 4.12
C GLU A 207 -5.80 -42.97 5.37
N PRO A 208 -5.57 -43.83 6.36
CA PRO A 208 -6.46 -43.95 7.50
C PRO A 208 -6.30 -42.79 8.49
N LEU A 209 -7.44 -42.18 8.84
CA LEU A 209 -7.60 -41.29 9.99
C LEU A 209 -7.28 -42.03 11.30
N GLN A 210 -6.23 -41.62 12.00
CA GLN A 210 -6.11 -41.77 13.46
C GLN A 210 -6.14 -40.36 14.05
N LEU A 211 -7.33 -39.88 14.43
CA LEU A 211 -7.92 -39.98 15.76
C LEU A 211 -7.03 -39.35 16.84
N TYR A 212 -7.44 -38.16 17.26
CA TYR A 212 -6.97 -37.47 18.46
C TYR A 212 -7.17 -38.40 19.65
N GLU A 213 -6.09 -38.82 20.32
CA GLU A 213 -6.21 -39.40 21.66
C GLU A 213 -5.08 -38.91 22.57
N ASN A 214 -5.49 -38.52 23.77
CA ASN A 214 -4.74 -37.75 24.74
C ASN A 214 -3.66 -38.58 25.46
N ILE A 215 -2.61 -37.86 25.88
CA ILE A 215 -1.42 -38.27 26.64
C ILE A 215 -1.76 -39.07 27.91
N PRO A 216 -0.94 -40.07 28.29
CA PRO A 216 -0.31 -40.01 29.63
C PRO A 216 1.22 -40.12 29.63
N LEU A 217 1.89 -39.24 30.40
CA LEU A 217 3.31 -39.32 30.74
C LEU A 217 3.62 -40.63 31.47
N LYS A 218 4.72 -41.31 31.10
CA LYS A 218 5.44 -42.20 32.02
C LYS A 218 6.92 -42.39 31.64
N ASP A 219 7.75 -42.25 32.67
CA ASP A 219 9.21 -42.17 32.67
C ASP A 219 9.93 -43.42 32.16
N LYS A 220 11.15 -43.25 31.60
CA LYS A 220 12.38 -44.03 31.93
C LYS A 220 13.62 -43.60 31.11
N PRO A 221 14.84 -43.90 31.60
CA PRO A 221 15.98 -42.98 31.58
C PRO A 221 16.94 -43.15 30.39
N LEU A 222 17.59 -42.05 30.03
CA LEU A 222 18.73 -42.01 29.10
C LEU A 222 20.02 -42.36 29.84
N VAL A 223 20.72 -43.40 29.39
CA VAL A 223 22.12 -43.68 29.74
C VAL A 223 22.96 -43.21 28.56
N VAL A 224 23.78 -42.17 28.76
CA VAL A 224 24.87 -41.80 27.84
C VAL A 224 26.08 -41.37 28.67
N PRO A 225 27.32 -41.80 28.36
CA PRO A 225 28.47 -41.68 29.27
C PRO A 225 29.09 -40.28 29.29
N LEU A 226 29.64 -39.93 30.46
CA LEU A 226 30.41 -38.71 30.76
C LEU A 226 31.65 -38.56 29.86
N THR A 227 31.88 -37.35 29.33
CA THR A 227 33.05 -36.48 29.63
C THR A 227 32.97 -35.15 28.87
N SER A 228 32.52 -34.07 29.51
CA SER A 228 33.12 -32.73 29.41
C SER A 228 32.52 -31.82 30.49
N SER A 229 33.40 -31.29 31.32
CA SER A 229 33.11 -30.55 32.54
C SER A 229 32.97 -29.05 32.25
N PHE A 230 31.75 -28.50 32.40
CA PHE A 230 31.56 -27.07 32.65
C PHE A 230 31.10 -26.89 34.10
N ASN A 231 32.00 -26.37 34.91
CA ASN A 231 31.83 -26.09 36.32
C ASN A 231 31.09 -24.74 36.48
N ILE A 232 29.78 -24.78 36.67
CA ILE A 232 29.00 -23.61 37.09
C ILE A 232 28.73 -23.81 38.58
N GLY A 233 29.43 -23.03 39.40
CA GLY A 233 29.25 -23.04 40.86
C GLY A 233 27.83 -22.67 41.29
N PRO A 234 27.49 -22.88 42.57
CA PRO A 234 26.11 -22.69 43.05
C PRO A 234 25.66 -21.22 42.94
N PRO A 235 24.36 -20.97 42.68
CA PRO A 235 23.82 -19.63 42.59
C PRO A 235 23.83 -18.91 43.96
N PRO A 236 23.97 -17.57 43.99
CA PRO A 236 23.99 -16.82 45.24
C PRO A 236 22.63 -16.87 45.95
N THR A 237 22.65 -17.07 47.26
CA THR A 237 21.46 -17.35 48.11
C THR A 237 20.78 -16.08 48.64
N ILE A 238 21.13 -14.89 48.15
CA ILE A 238 20.61 -13.61 48.67
C ILE A 238 20.07 -12.77 47.51
N ALA A 239 18.79 -12.36 47.62
CA ALA A 239 18.15 -11.46 46.68
C ALA A 239 18.68 -10.02 46.83
N PRO A 240 18.84 -9.25 45.73
CA PRO A 240 19.30 -7.86 45.80
C PRO A 240 18.24 -6.93 46.45
N PRO A 241 18.66 -5.86 47.15
CA PRO A 241 17.75 -4.96 47.86
C PRO A 241 16.90 -4.10 46.89
N PRO A 242 15.69 -3.69 47.31
CA PRO A 242 14.79 -2.89 46.48
C PRO A 242 15.31 -1.45 46.27
N PRO A 243 14.94 -0.80 45.16
CA PRO A 243 15.38 0.55 44.84
C PRO A 243 14.79 1.62 45.78
N PRO A 244 15.50 2.74 46.00
CA PRO A 244 15.06 3.79 46.93
C PRO A 244 13.78 4.47 46.44
N ARG A 245 12.86 4.74 47.38
CA ARG A 245 11.64 5.55 47.11
C ARG A 245 12.06 6.99 46.86
N LYS A 246 11.57 7.56 45.75
CA LYS A 246 11.69 8.98 45.46
C LYS A 246 10.87 9.78 46.48
N SER A 247 11.51 10.67 47.22
CA SER A 247 10.88 11.79 47.95
C SER A 247 10.67 12.96 47.02
#